data_AF-A0A5B1C9L3-F1
#
_entry.id   AF-A0A5B1C9L3-F1
#
_cell.length_a   1.000
_cell.length_b   1.000
_cell.length_c   1.000
_cell.angle_alpha   90.00
_cell.angle_beta   90.00
_cell.angle_gamma   90.00
#
_symmetry.space_group_name_H-M   'P 1'
#
loop_
_entity.id
_entity.type
_entity.pdbx_description
1 polymer ?
#
loop_
_entity_poly.entity_id
_entity_poly.type
_entity_poly.pdbx_seq_one_letter_code
_entity_poly.pdbx_strand_id
1 'polypeptide(L)'
;MKNHRITIAVILFCALTSTNGLFAAIITRPSSLLPGDQYRLAFVTSGSRNATSSNIADYNAFVTQQANLVPDLAAMNATWNVLGSTTTVNARDNTGTNFMSDNGVPIYRLDGQLVAATNAELWSSNIRTPINITGTGLTFGGEIWTGTFADGTTVSQRALGNNGGIIQAGLGRQIDLRWVSYNQFNDFQVWPFYAMSSVITVTAVPEPSSIMLLGFGTIALAFSRRRRSSFNAT
;
A
#
# COMPACT_ATOMS: atom_id res chain seq x y z
N MET A 1 -15.00 -0.68 -70.59
CA MET A 1 -13.53 -0.86 -70.46
C MET A 1 -13.00 0.21 -69.52
N LYS A 2 -12.11 -0.17 -68.57
CA LYS A 2 -11.31 0.68 -67.66
C LYS A 2 -12.08 1.30 -66.48
N ASN A 3 -11.72 1.22 -65.20
CA ASN A 3 -10.54 0.70 -64.47
C ASN A 3 -10.97 0.40 -63.01
N HIS A 4 -10.71 -0.80 -62.48
CA HIS A 4 -10.78 -1.07 -61.05
C HIS A 4 -9.43 -0.67 -60.41
N ARG A 5 -9.42 0.38 -59.59
CA ARG A 5 -8.25 0.79 -58.81
C ARG A 5 -8.24 -0.01 -57.50
N ILE A 6 -7.29 -0.92 -57.37
CA ILE A 6 -7.02 -1.65 -56.12
C ILE A 6 -6.21 -0.72 -55.22
N THR A 7 -6.82 -0.25 -54.13
CA THR A 7 -6.14 0.53 -53.10
C THR A 7 -5.52 -0.44 -52.08
N ILE A 8 -4.20 -0.51 -52.04
CA ILE A 8 -3.46 -1.26 -51.03
C ILE A 8 -3.39 -0.41 -49.75
N ALA A 9 -4.03 -0.86 -48.68
CA ALA A 9 -3.90 -0.26 -47.36
C ALA A 9 -2.68 -0.83 -46.64
N VAL A 10 -1.65 -0.01 -46.45
CA VAL A 10 -0.49 -0.34 -45.60
C VAL A 10 -0.85 0.02 -44.17
N ILE A 11 -1.11 -0.99 -43.34
CA ILE A 11 -1.30 -0.81 -41.89
C ILE A 11 0.08 -0.78 -41.25
N LEU A 12 0.53 0.42 -40.87
CA LEU A 12 1.73 0.63 -40.09
C LEU A 12 1.45 0.24 -38.64
N PHE A 13 1.87 -0.96 -38.24
CA PHE A 13 1.79 -1.42 -36.85
C PHE A 13 2.95 -0.80 -36.06
N CYS A 14 2.72 0.36 -35.47
CA CYS A 14 3.65 0.99 -34.54
C CYS A 14 3.58 0.24 -33.21
N ALA A 15 4.50 -0.70 -32.97
CA ALA A 15 4.60 -1.38 -31.69
C ALA A 15 5.14 -0.40 -30.65
N LEU A 16 4.25 0.18 -29.83
CA LEU A 16 4.66 0.86 -28.61
C LEU A 16 5.25 -0.18 -27.66
N THR A 17 6.57 -0.28 -27.60
CA THR A 17 7.25 -1.03 -26.55
C THR A 17 7.11 -0.22 -25.26
N SER A 18 6.16 -0.60 -24.40
CA SER A 18 6.12 -0.09 -23.03
C SER A 18 7.38 -0.60 -22.33
N THR A 19 8.27 0.30 -21.94
CA THR A 19 9.35 -0.01 -21.02
C THR A 19 8.71 -0.36 -19.68
N ASN A 20 8.58 -1.65 -19.39
CA ASN A 20 8.25 -2.10 -18.05
C ASN A 20 9.45 -1.72 -17.16
N GLY A 21 9.30 -0.67 -16.37
CA GLY A 21 10.26 -0.37 -15.31
C GLY A 21 10.38 -1.58 -14.38
N LEU A 22 11.58 -1.84 -13.88
CA LEU A 22 11.80 -2.88 -12.87
C LEU A 22 11.11 -2.46 -11.57
N PHE A 23 9.98 -3.10 -11.26
CA PHE A 23 9.31 -2.96 -9.97
C PHE A 23 9.70 -4.11 -9.05
N ALA A 24 9.91 -3.81 -7.76
CA ALA A 24 10.03 -4.87 -6.77
C ALA A 24 8.62 -5.38 -6.42
N ALA A 25 8.47 -6.69 -6.26
CA ALA A 25 7.19 -7.26 -5.84
C ALA A 25 6.83 -6.74 -4.44
N ILE A 26 5.64 -6.17 -4.31
CA ILE A 26 5.11 -5.74 -3.02
C ILE A 26 4.40 -6.89 -2.30
N ILE A 27 4.37 -6.81 -0.98
CA ILE A 27 3.66 -7.73 -0.09
C ILE A 27 2.46 -6.96 0.47
N THR A 28 1.28 -7.29 -0.03
CA THR A 28 0.00 -6.73 0.47
C THR A 28 -0.59 -7.54 1.62
N ARG A 29 -0.20 -8.81 1.76
CA ARG A 29 -0.55 -9.67 2.89
C ARG A 29 0.72 -10.23 3.54
N PRO A 30 1.11 -9.75 4.73
CA PRO A 30 2.21 -10.34 5.49
C PRO A 30 1.98 -11.83 5.77
N SER A 31 3.00 -12.66 5.56
CA SER A 31 2.90 -14.13 5.65
C SER A 31 2.70 -14.66 7.07
N SER A 32 3.04 -13.87 8.08
CA SER A 32 2.84 -14.20 9.49
C SER A 32 1.37 -14.12 9.93
N LEU A 33 0.48 -13.56 9.11
CA LEU A 33 -0.92 -13.36 9.46
C LEU A 33 -1.82 -14.52 8.99
N LEU A 34 -2.62 -15.01 9.93
CA LEU A 34 -3.59 -16.07 9.74
C LEU A 34 -4.94 -15.51 9.27
N PRO A 35 -5.80 -16.34 8.66
CA PRO A 35 -7.17 -15.94 8.35
C PRO A 35 -7.90 -15.40 9.58
N GLY A 36 -8.57 -14.26 9.44
CA GLY A 36 -9.24 -13.54 10.53
C GLY A 36 -8.39 -12.46 11.21
N ASP A 37 -7.07 -12.51 11.07
CA ASP A 37 -6.19 -11.46 11.61
C ASP A 37 -6.46 -10.11 10.93
N GLN A 38 -6.31 -9.05 11.70
CA GLN A 38 -6.47 -7.67 11.23
C GLN A 38 -5.13 -6.94 11.21
N TYR A 39 -4.93 -6.09 10.21
CA TYR A 39 -3.71 -5.31 10.03
C TYR A 39 -3.97 -4.05 9.20
N ARG A 40 -2.96 -3.19 9.10
CA ARG A 40 -2.92 -2.06 8.15
C ARG A 40 -1.65 -2.10 7.32
N LEU A 41 -1.68 -1.42 6.19
CA LEU A 41 -0.53 -1.17 5.35
C LEU A 41 -0.17 0.32 5.37
N ALA A 42 1.13 0.62 5.41
CA ALA A 42 1.67 1.95 5.28
C ALA A 42 2.76 2.01 4.20
N PHE A 43 2.74 3.03 3.37
CA PHE A 43 3.72 3.20 2.29
C PHE A 43 3.94 4.67 1.94
N VAL A 44 4.98 4.95 1.14
CA VAL A 44 5.28 6.30 0.62
C VAL A 44 4.71 6.43 -0.80
N THR A 45 3.97 7.49 -1.10
CA THR A 45 3.48 7.68 -2.47
C THR A 45 4.64 7.79 -3.47
N SER A 46 4.53 7.14 -4.64
CA SER A 46 5.53 7.29 -5.70
C SER A 46 5.45 8.68 -6.35
N GLY A 47 4.24 9.22 -6.47
CA GLY A 47 4.01 10.62 -6.85
C GLY A 47 4.24 11.56 -5.67
N SER A 48 4.39 12.84 -6.00
CA SER A 48 4.60 13.93 -5.04
C SER A 48 3.69 15.11 -5.37
N ARG A 49 3.40 15.94 -4.37
CA ARG A 49 2.68 17.21 -4.54
C ARG A 49 3.10 18.24 -3.49
N ASN A 50 2.69 19.48 -3.70
CA ASN A 50 2.83 20.56 -2.73
C ASN A 50 1.89 20.38 -1.51
N ALA A 51 2.17 21.13 -0.45
CA ALA A 51 1.46 21.08 0.84
C ALA A 51 0.63 22.36 1.11
N THR A 52 0.07 22.97 0.06
CA THR A 52 -0.62 24.26 0.11
C THR A 52 -2.11 24.18 0.47
N SER A 53 -2.74 23.00 0.36
CA SER A 53 -4.18 22.86 0.66
C SER A 53 -4.43 22.73 2.16
N SER A 54 -5.37 23.52 2.68
CA SER A 54 -5.82 23.43 4.08
C SER A 54 -6.85 22.32 4.33
N ASN A 55 -7.33 21.65 3.28
CA ASN A 55 -8.31 20.58 3.38
C ASN A 55 -7.63 19.20 3.41
N ILE A 56 -7.83 18.45 4.49
CA ILE A 56 -7.24 17.10 4.64
C ILE A 56 -7.73 16.14 3.55
N ALA A 57 -8.94 16.36 3.03
CA ALA A 57 -9.54 15.52 2.00
C ALA A 57 -8.74 15.55 0.69
N ASP A 58 -8.07 16.65 0.38
CA ASP A 58 -7.26 16.76 -0.84
C ASP A 58 -6.05 15.84 -0.78
N TYR A 59 -5.44 15.68 0.40
CA TYR A 59 -4.32 14.78 0.62
C TYR A 59 -4.76 13.33 0.70
N ASN A 60 -5.91 13.05 1.35
CA ASN A 60 -6.52 11.72 1.34
C ASN A 60 -6.85 11.26 -0.10
N ALA A 61 -7.43 12.15 -0.91
CA ALA A 61 -7.72 11.88 -2.32
C ALA A 61 -6.44 11.62 -3.11
N PHE A 62 -5.37 12.38 -2.86
CA PHE A 62 -4.08 12.17 -3.48
C PHE A 62 -3.50 10.79 -3.13
N VAL A 63 -3.38 10.43 -1.84
CA VAL A 63 -2.81 9.12 -1.47
C VAL A 63 -3.68 7.95 -1.92
N THR A 64 -5.01 8.12 -1.95
CA THR A 64 -5.95 7.15 -2.53
C THR A 64 -5.70 6.97 -4.02
N GLN A 65 -5.53 8.04 -4.78
CA GLN A 65 -5.20 7.95 -6.20
C GLN A 65 -3.86 7.22 -6.40
N GLN A 66 -2.86 7.52 -5.58
CA GLN A 66 -1.55 6.85 -5.65
C GLN A 66 -1.64 5.34 -5.35
N ALA A 67 -2.48 4.94 -4.38
CA ALA A 67 -2.74 3.53 -4.12
C ALA A 67 -3.47 2.86 -5.30
N ASN A 68 -4.45 3.53 -5.90
CA ASN A 68 -5.22 3.01 -7.03
C ASN A 68 -4.39 2.85 -8.33
N LEU A 69 -3.24 3.53 -8.45
CA LEU A 69 -2.28 3.31 -9.54
C LEU A 69 -1.53 1.98 -9.41
N VAL A 70 -1.59 1.32 -8.25
CA VAL A 70 -0.94 0.03 -7.99
C VAL A 70 -2.01 -1.06 -8.01
N PRO A 71 -2.03 -1.97 -9.01
CA PRO A 71 -3.09 -2.97 -9.16
C PRO A 71 -3.33 -3.81 -7.90
N ASP A 72 -2.25 -4.25 -7.24
CA ASP A 72 -2.34 -5.08 -6.03
C ASP A 72 -2.96 -4.34 -4.84
N LEU A 73 -2.72 -3.03 -4.70
CA LEU A 73 -3.34 -2.21 -3.65
C LEU A 73 -4.80 -1.87 -3.99
N ALA A 74 -5.08 -1.57 -5.27
CA ALA A 74 -6.43 -1.31 -5.76
C ALA A 74 -7.35 -2.53 -5.55
N ALA A 75 -6.82 -3.74 -5.75
CA ALA A 75 -7.56 -4.99 -5.57
C ALA A 75 -7.97 -5.27 -4.11
N MET A 76 -7.36 -4.60 -3.12
CA MET A 76 -7.66 -4.82 -1.70
C MET A 76 -8.99 -4.21 -1.25
N ASN A 77 -9.58 -3.27 -2.03
CA ASN A 77 -10.75 -2.49 -1.64
C ASN A 77 -10.62 -1.80 -0.27
N ALA A 78 -9.39 -1.47 0.14
CA ALA A 78 -9.12 -0.67 1.33
C ALA A 78 -9.28 0.82 1.02
N THR A 79 -9.64 1.62 2.03
CA THR A 79 -9.53 3.08 1.91
C THR A 79 -8.14 3.53 2.33
N TRP A 80 -7.68 4.67 1.81
CA TRP A 80 -6.33 5.18 2.06
C TRP A 80 -6.36 6.64 2.49
N ASN A 81 -5.82 6.90 3.68
CA ASN A 81 -5.76 8.24 4.26
C ASN A 81 -4.31 8.67 4.46
N VAL A 82 -4.06 9.96 4.34
CA VAL A 82 -2.73 10.52 4.51
C VAL A 82 -2.31 10.44 5.98
N LEU A 83 -1.07 10.05 6.22
CA LEU A 83 -0.40 10.17 7.53
C LEU A 83 0.14 11.60 7.67
N GLY A 84 -0.78 12.55 7.75
CA GLY A 84 -0.48 13.98 7.86
C GLY A 84 -1.61 14.76 8.51
N SER A 85 -1.31 15.96 9.00
CA SER A 85 -2.25 16.82 9.72
C SER A 85 -2.44 18.14 9.00
N THR A 86 -3.68 18.62 8.96
CA THR A 86 -4.00 20.03 8.68
C THR A 86 -4.23 20.77 10.00
N THR A 87 -4.48 22.08 9.94
CA THR A 87 -4.70 22.90 11.15
C THR A 87 -5.92 22.46 11.96
N THR A 88 -6.87 21.73 11.36
CA THR A 88 -8.12 21.31 12.01
C THR A 88 -8.26 19.79 12.15
N VAL A 89 -7.36 19.00 11.55
CA VAL A 89 -7.45 17.54 11.57
C VAL A 89 -6.08 16.94 11.92
N ASN A 90 -6.03 16.17 13.01
CA ASN A 90 -4.84 15.42 13.41
C ASN A 90 -4.66 14.17 12.55
N ALA A 91 -3.42 13.81 12.24
CA ALA A 91 -3.09 12.60 11.49
C ALA A 91 -3.60 11.32 12.18
N ARG A 92 -3.48 11.25 13.52
CA ARG A 92 -3.96 10.09 14.29
C ARG A 92 -5.47 9.90 14.21
N ASP A 93 -6.23 10.99 14.09
CA ASP A 93 -7.69 10.94 13.93
C ASP A 93 -8.04 10.63 12.47
N ASN A 94 -7.37 11.28 11.51
CA ASN A 94 -7.58 11.08 10.07
C ASN A 94 -7.36 9.62 9.64
N THR A 95 -6.40 8.92 10.24
CA THR A 95 -6.06 7.54 9.89
C THR A 95 -6.73 6.50 10.79
N GLY A 96 -7.47 6.94 11.82
CA GLY A 96 -8.06 6.04 12.83
C GLY A 96 -6.99 5.29 13.65
N THR A 97 -5.89 5.97 13.95
CA THR A 97 -4.75 5.45 14.73
C THR A 97 -4.58 6.18 16.06
N ASN A 98 -5.63 6.84 16.55
CA ASN A 98 -5.60 7.51 17.84
C ASN A 98 -5.53 6.48 18.98
N PHE A 99 -4.34 6.37 19.58
CA PHE A 99 -4.03 5.42 20.65
C PHE A 99 -4.80 5.65 21.95
N MET A 100 -5.41 6.83 22.11
CA MET A 100 -6.29 7.12 23.26
C MET A 100 -7.67 6.47 23.10
N SER A 101 -8.06 6.14 21.87
CA SER A 101 -9.36 5.56 21.55
C SER A 101 -9.32 4.03 21.46
N ASP A 102 -8.24 3.49 20.87
CA ASP A 102 -8.05 2.05 20.68
C ASP A 102 -6.56 1.71 20.49
N ASN A 103 -6.16 0.50 20.91
CA ASN A 103 -4.80 0.00 20.76
C ASN A 103 -4.42 -0.24 19.29
N GLY A 104 -5.41 -0.41 18.41
CA GLY A 104 -5.21 -0.60 16.98
C GLY A 104 -4.78 -2.01 16.62
N VAL A 105 -4.35 -2.15 15.37
CA VAL A 105 -3.88 -3.39 14.76
C VAL A 105 -2.44 -3.19 14.26
N PRO A 106 -1.66 -4.27 14.08
CA PRO A 106 -0.31 -4.17 13.53
C PRO A 106 -0.29 -3.48 12.16
N ILE A 107 0.73 -2.65 11.97
CA ILE A 107 0.94 -1.83 10.77
C ILE A 107 2.18 -2.37 10.06
N TYR A 108 2.02 -2.74 8.79
CA TYR A 108 3.09 -3.29 7.97
C TYR A 108 3.42 -2.39 6.80
N ARG A 109 4.66 -2.52 6.33
CA ARG A 109 5.14 -1.92 5.10
C ARG A 109 4.94 -2.88 3.92
N LEU A 110 5.03 -2.37 2.70
CA LEU A 110 4.82 -3.14 1.47
C LEU A 110 5.93 -4.16 1.12
N ASP A 111 6.90 -4.37 2.00
CA ASP A 111 7.86 -5.47 1.95
C ASP A 111 7.67 -6.46 3.11
N GLY A 112 6.50 -6.40 3.77
CA GLY A 112 6.12 -7.30 4.86
C GLY A 112 6.76 -6.98 6.22
N GLN A 113 7.59 -5.94 6.31
CA GLN A 113 8.20 -5.53 7.57
C GLN A 113 7.18 -4.85 8.49
N LEU A 114 7.27 -5.13 9.79
CA LEU A 114 6.42 -4.52 10.81
C LEU A 114 6.90 -3.09 11.09
N VAL A 115 6.02 -2.11 10.95
CA VAL A 115 6.27 -0.69 11.26
C VAL A 115 5.97 -0.43 12.74
N ALA A 116 4.80 -0.85 13.21
CA ALA A 116 4.35 -0.72 14.59
C ALA A 116 3.35 -1.83 14.92
N ALA A 117 3.42 -2.42 16.12
CA ALA A 117 2.46 -3.44 16.55
C ALA A 117 1.14 -2.82 17.05
N THR A 118 1.17 -1.55 17.49
CA THR A 118 0.01 -0.84 18.03
C THR A 118 -0.01 0.62 17.59
N ASN A 119 -1.17 1.28 17.73
CA ASN A 119 -1.31 2.72 17.54
C ASN A 119 -0.40 3.52 18.48
N ALA A 120 -0.26 3.06 19.73
CA ALA A 120 0.63 3.71 20.70
C ALA A 120 2.09 3.62 20.25
N GLU A 121 2.52 2.47 19.71
CA GLU A 121 3.87 2.31 19.17
C GLU A 121 4.12 3.20 17.95
N LEU A 122 3.14 3.32 17.04
CA LEU A 122 3.25 4.21 15.87
C LEU A 122 3.53 5.66 16.27
N TRP A 123 2.80 6.15 17.27
CA TRP A 123 2.87 7.54 17.77
C TRP A 123 3.76 7.69 19.01
N SER A 124 4.65 6.71 19.24
CA SER A 124 5.65 6.75 20.32
C SER A 124 6.97 7.36 19.85
N SER A 125 8.01 7.23 20.67
CA SER A 125 9.34 7.74 20.36
C SER A 125 9.94 7.14 19.08
N ASN A 126 9.74 5.84 18.85
CA ASN A 126 10.30 5.13 17.70
C ASN A 126 9.31 4.15 17.08
N ILE A 127 9.31 4.05 15.75
CA ILE A 127 8.75 2.93 14.99
C ILE A 127 9.80 1.82 14.83
N ARG A 128 9.39 0.59 14.52
CA ARG A 128 10.31 -0.55 14.38
C ARG A 128 11.10 -0.51 13.08
N THR A 129 10.42 -0.12 12.00
CA THR A 129 11.02 -0.01 10.67
C THR A 129 10.55 1.27 10.00
N PRO A 130 11.41 1.91 9.19
CA PRO A 130 11.06 3.17 8.54
C PRO A 130 9.92 2.95 7.53
N ILE A 131 8.99 3.88 7.41
CA ILE A 131 7.99 3.83 6.32
C ILE A 131 8.67 4.35 5.06
N ASN A 132 9.40 3.51 4.33
CA ASN A 132 10.25 3.95 3.23
C ASN A 132 10.08 3.15 1.94
N ILE A 133 9.01 2.37 1.81
CA ILE A 133 8.74 1.62 0.59
C ILE A 133 7.60 2.29 -0.16
N THR A 134 7.77 2.49 -1.46
CA THR A 134 6.74 3.08 -2.30
C THR A 134 5.68 2.06 -2.68
N GLY A 135 4.55 2.54 -3.23
CA GLY A 135 3.50 1.67 -3.76
C GLY A 135 4.00 0.68 -4.82
N THR A 136 5.14 0.96 -5.44
CA THR A 136 5.77 0.13 -6.46
C THR A 136 6.97 -0.68 -5.95
N GLY A 137 7.16 -0.77 -4.63
CA GLY A 137 8.20 -1.57 -3.98
C GLY A 137 9.59 -0.93 -3.92
N LEU A 138 9.76 0.32 -4.36
CA LEU A 138 11.06 1.01 -4.33
C LEU A 138 11.32 1.62 -2.96
N THR A 139 12.58 1.72 -2.56
CA THR A 139 12.94 2.42 -1.31
C THR A 139 13.05 3.93 -1.55
N PHE A 140 12.39 4.72 -0.70
CA PHE A 140 12.45 6.18 -0.67
C PHE A 140 12.84 6.68 0.73
N GLY A 141 14.01 7.28 0.86
CA GLY A 141 14.55 7.75 2.13
C GLY A 141 14.48 9.26 2.35
N GLY A 142 13.90 10.03 1.43
CA GLY A 142 13.91 11.50 1.42
C GLY A 142 12.86 12.13 2.33
N GLU A 143 12.61 13.42 2.12
CA GLU A 143 11.65 14.23 2.84
C GLU A 143 10.21 13.86 2.45
N ILE A 144 9.31 13.86 3.46
CA ILE A 144 7.92 13.42 3.32
C ILE A 144 7.04 14.42 4.06
N TRP A 145 6.00 14.93 3.41
CA TRP A 145 5.08 15.87 4.03
C TRP A 145 4.26 15.21 5.14
N THR A 146 4.20 15.87 6.30
CA THR A 146 3.43 15.35 7.45
C THR A 146 2.63 16.43 8.16
N GLY A 147 3.20 17.61 8.45
CA GLY A 147 2.54 18.63 9.27
C GLY A 147 2.16 18.15 10.69
N THR A 148 2.79 17.06 11.17
CA THR A 148 2.34 16.29 12.34
C THR A 148 3.46 16.16 13.38
N PHE A 149 3.11 16.26 14.67
CA PHE A 149 3.99 15.91 15.78
C PHE A 149 4.13 14.40 15.96
N ALA A 150 5.11 13.99 16.76
CA ALA A 150 5.34 12.57 17.00
C ALA A 150 4.19 11.83 17.70
N ASP A 151 3.34 12.55 18.43
CA ASP A 151 2.15 11.99 19.09
C ASP A 151 0.91 11.93 18.16
N GLY A 152 1.11 12.24 16.87
CA GLY A 152 0.09 12.22 15.84
C GLY A 152 -0.84 13.43 15.81
N THR A 153 -0.56 14.45 16.62
CA THR A 153 -1.30 15.73 16.60
C THR A 153 -0.78 16.71 15.57
N THR A 154 -1.62 17.67 15.21
CA THR A 154 -1.26 18.75 14.30
C THR A 154 -0.20 19.68 14.89
N VAL A 155 0.73 20.14 14.05
CA VAL A 155 1.69 21.18 14.43
C VAL A 155 1.09 22.54 14.14
N SER A 156 0.72 23.28 15.18
CA SER A 156 0.21 24.65 15.01
C SER A 156 1.18 25.49 14.17
N GLN A 157 0.65 26.19 13.17
CA GLN A 157 1.38 27.00 12.18
C GLN A 157 2.34 26.25 11.24
N ARG A 158 2.42 24.92 11.31
CA ARG A 158 3.27 24.10 10.40
C ARG A 158 2.55 22.87 9.85
N ALA A 159 1.25 22.78 10.08
CA ALA A 159 0.37 21.78 9.51
C ALA A 159 0.22 21.99 8.00
N LEU A 160 -0.18 20.95 7.27
CA LEU A 160 -0.47 21.02 5.83
C LEU A 160 -1.49 22.13 5.53
N GLY A 161 -1.20 22.94 4.51
CA GLY A 161 -2.03 24.07 4.09
C GLY A 161 -2.07 25.25 5.04
N ASN A 162 -1.10 25.34 5.95
CA ASN A 162 -1.00 26.50 6.82
C ASN A 162 -0.64 27.76 6.01
N ASN A 163 -1.31 28.88 6.32
CA ASN A 163 -1.17 30.15 5.61
C ASN A 163 0.23 30.80 5.73
N GLY A 164 1.08 30.32 6.65
CA GLY A 164 2.47 30.76 6.81
C GLY A 164 3.44 30.19 5.78
N GLY A 165 3.00 29.27 4.91
CA GLY A 165 3.79 28.72 3.81
C GLY A 165 4.94 27.81 4.23
N ILE A 166 5.15 27.57 5.52
CA ILE A 166 6.18 26.68 6.06
C ILE A 166 5.50 25.50 6.74
N ILE A 167 5.90 24.29 6.33
CA ILE A 167 5.24 23.04 6.68
C ILE A 167 6.26 22.08 7.27
N GLN A 168 5.85 21.33 8.29
CA GLN A 168 6.69 20.29 8.87
C GLN A 168 6.71 19.04 7.99
N ALA A 169 7.90 18.45 7.83
CA ALA A 169 8.11 17.21 7.12
C ALA A 169 8.86 16.20 7.98
N GLY A 170 8.60 14.93 7.72
CA GLY A 170 9.36 13.79 8.21
C GLY A 170 10.44 13.36 7.21
N LEU A 171 11.14 12.28 7.55
CA LEU A 171 12.20 11.71 6.72
C LEU A 171 12.04 10.20 6.62
N GLY A 172 11.80 9.70 5.40
CA GLY A 172 11.42 8.31 5.16
C GLY A 172 12.40 7.29 5.71
N ARG A 173 13.70 7.61 5.75
CA ARG A 173 14.75 6.68 6.24
C ARG A 173 14.89 6.58 7.77
N GLN A 174 14.11 7.33 8.54
CA GLN A 174 14.26 7.39 10.00
C GLN A 174 13.21 6.53 10.71
N ILE A 175 13.54 6.14 11.95
CA ILE A 175 12.66 5.39 12.84
C ILE A 175 12.37 6.10 14.15
N ASP A 176 13.20 7.05 14.56
CA ASP A 176 12.92 7.91 15.69
C ASP A 176 11.92 9.01 15.28
N LEU A 177 11.63 9.93 16.20
CA LEU A 177 10.72 11.08 15.98
C LEU A 177 10.89 11.80 14.62
N ARG A 178 12.07 11.74 13.99
CA ARG A 178 12.34 12.36 12.67
C ARG A 178 11.62 11.67 11.51
N TRP A 179 11.10 10.46 11.67
CA TRP A 179 10.29 9.80 10.64
C TRP A 179 9.05 10.64 10.27
N VAL A 180 8.49 11.34 11.27
CA VAL A 180 7.32 12.21 11.11
C VAL A 180 7.64 13.70 11.33
N SER A 181 8.64 14.02 12.14
CA SER A 181 8.98 15.39 12.55
C SER A 181 10.48 15.65 12.46
N TYR A 182 10.98 15.94 11.26
CA TYR A 182 12.40 16.19 10.99
C TYR A 182 12.72 17.68 10.85
N ASN A 183 12.16 18.35 9.85
CA ASN A 183 12.50 19.74 9.53
C ASN A 183 11.32 20.44 8.84
N GLN A 184 11.48 21.72 8.52
CA GLN A 184 10.45 22.61 7.99
C GLN A 184 10.85 23.20 6.66
N PHE A 185 9.86 23.32 5.78
CA PHE A 185 10.10 23.59 4.39
C PHE A 185 8.95 24.38 3.77
N ASN A 186 9.22 25.07 2.66
CA ASN A 186 8.20 25.84 1.96
C ASN A 186 7.16 24.92 1.32
N ASP A 187 5.89 25.24 1.51
CA ASP A 187 4.72 24.46 1.07
C ASP A 187 4.66 24.23 -0.45
N PHE A 188 5.27 25.10 -1.25
CA PHE A 188 5.40 24.94 -2.71
C PHE A 188 6.36 23.82 -3.13
N GLN A 189 7.18 23.29 -2.23
CA GLN A 189 8.01 22.12 -2.54
C GLN A 189 7.15 20.87 -2.75
N VAL A 190 7.57 20.03 -3.68
CA VAL A 190 6.79 18.90 -4.15
C VAL A 190 7.39 17.61 -3.59
N TRP A 191 6.77 17.05 -2.56
CA TRP A 191 7.25 15.84 -1.88
C TRP A 191 6.15 14.77 -1.77
N PRO A 192 6.54 13.50 -1.59
CA PRO A 192 5.60 12.43 -1.37
C PRO A 192 4.97 12.51 0.03
N PHE A 193 3.98 11.65 0.25
CA PHE A 193 3.25 11.52 1.50
C PHE A 193 3.28 10.08 1.97
N TYR A 194 3.11 9.89 3.28
CA TYR A 194 2.74 8.58 3.82
C TYR A 194 1.27 8.32 3.57
N ALA A 195 0.96 7.14 3.04
CA ALA A 195 -0.38 6.61 2.90
C ALA A 195 -0.61 5.50 3.93
N MET A 196 -1.76 5.50 4.59
CA MET A 196 -2.17 4.49 5.57
C MET A 196 -3.52 3.90 5.15
N SER A 197 -3.62 2.57 5.13
CA SER A 197 -4.88 1.91 4.81
C SER A 197 -5.87 1.96 5.98
N SER A 198 -7.16 1.76 5.68
CA SER A 198 -8.12 1.23 6.65
C SER A 198 -7.66 -0.12 7.21
N VAL A 199 -8.30 -0.58 8.29
CA VAL A 199 -8.10 -1.94 8.79
C VAL A 199 -8.48 -2.94 7.70
N ILE A 200 -7.59 -3.89 7.44
CA ILE A 200 -7.76 -4.99 6.51
C ILE A 200 -7.86 -6.27 7.33
N THR A 201 -8.83 -7.12 7.00
CA THR A 201 -8.96 -8.46 7.58
C THR A 201 -8.40 -9.48 6.59
N VAL A 202 -7.53 -10.36 7.05
CA VAL A 202 -7.03 -11.48 6.23
C VAL A 202 -8.18 -12.41 5.92
N THR A 203 -8.54 -12.53 4.65
CA THR A 203 -9.51 -13.51 4.19
C THR A 203 -8.85 -14.88 4.11
N ALA A 204 -9.60 -15.92 4.45
CA ALA A 204 -9.18 -17.27 4.12
C ALA A 204 -9.07 -17.36 2.59
N VAL A 205 -7.89 -17.73 2.09
CA VAL A 205 -7.78 -18.14 0.69
C VAL A 205 -8.61 -19.42 0.58
N PRO A 206 -9.65 -19.49 -0.27
CA PRO A 206 -10.36 -20.74 -0.50
C PRO A 206 -9.31 -21.77 -0.92
N GLU A 207 -9.17 -22.88 -0.20
CA GLU A 207 -8.16 -23.86 -0.56
C GLU A 207 -8.36 -24.27 -2.03
N PRO A 208 -7.38 -24.04 -2.92
CA PRO A 208 -7.50 -24.48 -4.29
C PRO A 208 -7.45 -26.00 -4.24
N SER A 209 -8.60 -26.63 -4.47
CA SER A 209 -8.74 -27.99 -5.02
C SER A 209 -7.88 -29.12 -4.43
N SER A 210 -7.32 -28.97 -3.23
CA SER A 210 -6.50 -30.01 -2.57
C SER A 210 -7.34 -31.24 -2.23
N ILE A 211 -8.64 -31.03 -1.95
CA ILE A 211 -9.66 -32.08 -1.87
C ILE A 211 -9.87 -32.76 -3.24
N MET A 212 -9.82 -32.03 -4.35
CA MET A 212 -9.92 -32.65 -5.68
C MET A 212 -8.67 -33.48 -6.00
N LEU A 213 -7.47 -33.03 -5.64
CA LEU A 213 -6.23 -33.79 -5.84
C LEU A 213 -6.23 -35.10 -5.03
N LEU A 214 -6.70 -35.04 -3.77
CA LEU A 214 -6.90 -36.22 -2.93
C LEU A 214 -8.01 -37.14 -3.50
N GLY A 215 -9.09 -36.55 -4.03
CA GLY A 215 -10.18 -37.26 -4.70
C GLY A 215 -9.73 -38.00 -5.97
N PHE A 216 -8.94 -37.37 -6.84
CA PHE A 216 -8.39 -38.02 -8.03
C PHE A 216 -7.36 -39.10 -7.67
N GLY A 217 -6.52 -38.87 -6.65
CA GLY A 217 -5.55 -39.85 -6.17
C GLY A 217 -6.20 -41.14 -5.65
N THR A 218 -7.30 -41.03 -4.90
CA THR A 218 -8.04 -42.20 -4.40
C THR A 218 -8.79 -42.96 -5.50
N ILE A 219 -9.35 -42.25 -6.49
CA ILE A 219 -9.99 -42.87 -7.66
C ILE A 219 -8.96 -43.63 -8.52
N ALA A 220 -7.79 -43.04 -8.78
CA ALA A 220 -6.72 -43.71 -9.53
C ALA A 220 -6.19 -44.97 -8.80
N LEU A 221 -6.12 -44.94 -7.46
CA LEU A 221 -5.77 -46.10 -6.64
C LEU A 221 -6.87 -47.17 -6.66
N ALA A 222 -8.15 -46.79 -6.67
CA ALA A 222 -9.26 -47.73 -6.78
C ALA A 222 -9.30 -48.43 -8.15
N PHE A 223 -9.06 -47.68 -9.24
CA PHE A 223 -8.98 -48.25 -10.60
C PHE A 223 -7.77 -49.18 -10.78
N SER A 224 -6.61 -48.82 -10.24
CA SER A 224 -5.41 -49.69 -10.30
C SER A 224 -5.56 -50.96 -9.47
N ARG A 225 -6.28 -50.94 -8.35
CA ARG A 225 -6.64 -52.14 -7.57
C ARG A 225 -7.61 -53.06 -8.31
N ARG A 226 -8.64 -52.53 -8.96
CA ARG A 226 -9.60 -53.34 -9.76
C ARG A 226 -8.96 -54.02 -10.96
N ARG A 227 -7.97 -53.40 -11.62
CA ARG A 227 -7.22 -54.03 -12.72
C ARG A 227 -6.34 -55.21 -12.28
N ARG A 228 -5.88 -55.23 -11.03
CA ARG A 228 -5.07 -56.35 -10.50
C ARG A 228 -5.91 -57.56 -10.10
N SER A 229 -7.17 -57.37 -9.66
CA SER A 229 -8.03 -58.50 -9.30
C SER A 229 -8.58 -59.27 -10.51
N SER A 230 -8.67 -58.65 -11.69
CA SER A 230 -9.17 -59.31 -12.92
C SER A 230 -8.11 -60.13 -13.67
N PHE A 231 -6.84 -60.10 -13.24
CA PHE A 231 -5.76 -60.87 -13.87
C PHE A 231 -5.49 -62.22 -13.17
N ASN A 232 -6.04 -62.44 -11.97
CA ASN A 232 -5.86 -63.66 -11.17
C ASN A 232 -7.10 -64.59 -11.18
N ALA A 233 -8.05 -64.37 -12.10
CA ALA A 233 -9.20 -65.24 -12.30
C ALA A 233 -9.10 -65.89 -13.69
N THR A 234 -8.31 -66.95 -13.77
CA THR A 234 -8.27 -67.95 -14.85
C THR A 234 -8.29 -69.32 -14.22
#